data_AF-A0A978T5J8-F1
#
_entry.id   AF-A0A978T5J8-F1
#
_cell.length_a   1.000
_cell.length_b   1.000
_cell.length_c   1.000
_cell.angle_alpha   90.00
_cell.angle_beta   90.00
_cell.angle_gamma   90.00
#
_symmetry.space_group_name_H-M   'P 1'
#
loop_
_entity.id
_entity.type
_entity.pdbx_description
1 polymer ?
#
loop_
_entity_poly.entity_id
_entity_poly.type
_entity_poly.pdbx_seq_one_letter_code
_entity_poly.pdbx_strand_id
1 'polypeptide(L)'
;NISPPAGQGSISPPPPVVIPEPVLAKQVVVTGVLDYNGEKVAFVNVPWDSSVRRLRVGDVLVAPSGDGRVTVKDIRFLEGTKIALTEGGQTVVRPLNDAGGVVVLEEYGQLVERRIGEAQTVDASGTAKES
;
A
#
# COMPACT_ATOMS: atom_id res chain seq x y z
N ASN A 1 -6.71 -62.54 -27.45
CA ASN A 1 -5.62 -61.99 -26.63
C ASN A 1 -5.44 -60.54 -27.06
N ILE A 2 -6.04 -59.58 -26.34
CA ILE A 2 -6.00 -58.16 -26.69
C ILE A 2 -5.30 -57.44 -25.55
N SER A 3 -4.06 -57.03 -25.77
CA SER A 3 -3.30 -56.21 -24.81
C SER A 3 -3.86 -54.78 -24.80
N PRO A 4 -4.04 -54.15 -23.62
CA PRO A 4 -4.43 -52.75 -23.57
C PRO A 4 -3.25 -51.87 -24.03
N PRO A 5 -3.51 -50.74 -24.73
CA PRO A 5 -2.45 -49.82 -25.11
C PRO A 5 -1.84 -49.16 -23.87
N ALA A 6 -0.52 -49.30 -23.75
CA ALA A 6 0.28 -48.60 -22.76
C ALA A 6 0.36 -47.11 -23.13
N GLY A 7 0.23 -46.24 -22.14
CA GLY A 7 0.64 -44.84 -22.27
C GLY A 7 -0.39 -43.82 -21.80
N GLN A 8 -0.84 -43.91 -20.55
CA GLN A 8 -1.22 -42.69 -19.84
C GLN A 8 0.08 -41.95 -19.53
N GLY A 9 0.48 -41.05 -20.43
CA GLY A 9 1.60 -40.15 -20.20
C GLY A 9 1.32 -39.30 -18.97
N SER A 10 2.13 -39.47 -17.93
CA SER A 10 2.10 -38.64 -16.74
C SER A 10 2.44 -37.20 -17.14
N ILE A 11 1.43 -36.36 -17.34
CA ILE A 11 1.64 -34.93 -17.52
C ILE A 11 2.14 -34.37 -16.18
N SER A 12 3.41 -33.98 -16.12
CA SER A 12 3.94 -33.26 -14.97
C SER A 12 3.15 -31.94 -14.84
N PRO A 13 2.63 -31.59 -13.67
CA PRO A 13 2.01 -30.28 -13.48
C PRO A 13 3.04 -29.18 -13.79
N PRO A 14 2.60 -28.03 -14.34
CA PRO A 14 3.48 -26.90 -14.55
C PRO A 14 4.07 -26.46 -13.19
N PRO A 15 5.34 -26.00 -13.18
CA PRO A 15 5.93 -25.48 -11.96
C PRO A 15 5.08 -24.33 -11.40
N PRO A 16 4.97 -24.21 -10.06
CA PRO A 16 4.20 -23.14 -9.45
C PRO A 16 4.76 -21.78 -9.86
N VAL A 17 3.86 -20.86 -10.23
CA VAL A 17 4.21 -19.48 -10.55
C VAL A 17 4.62 -18.78 -9.26
N VAL A 18 5.88 -18.33 -9.17
CA VAL A 18 6.37 -17.55 -8.04
C VAL A 18 6.02 -16.08 -8.29
N ILE A 19 5.10 -15.54 -7.49
CA ILE A 19 4.73 -14.12 -7.54
C ILE A 19 5.74 -13.35 -6.67
N PRO A 20 6.43 -12.33 -7.20
CA PRO A 20 7.34 -11.51 -6.41
C PRO A 20 6.62 -10.83 -5.23
N GLU A 21 7.35 -10.58 -4.15
CA GLU A 21 6.80 -9.77 -3.06
C GLU A 21 6.58 -8.30 -3.49
N PRO A 22 5.57 -7.61 -2.93
CA PRO A 22 5.23 -6.23 -3.27
C PRO A 22 6.16 -5.26 -2.51
N VAL A 23 7.44 -5.29 -2.88
CA VAL A 23 8.51 -4.54 -2.20
C VAL A 23 8.32 -3.04 -2.37
N LEU A 24 7.92 -2.57 -3.56
CA LEU A 24 7.79 -1.13 -3.84
C LEU A 24 6.59 -0.54 -3.11
N ALA A 25 5.46 -1.24 -3.09
CA ALA A 25 4.28 -0.81 -2.35
C ALA A 25 4.54 -0.72 -0.84
N LYS A 26 5.30 -1.67 -0.26
CA LYS A 26 5.73 -1.63 1.15
C LYS A 26 6.65 -0.45 1.47
N GLN A 27 7.43 -0.01 0.50
CA GLN A 27 8.38 1.10 0.62
C GLN A 27 7.74 2.49 0.54
N VAL A 28 6.51 2.60 0.04
CA VAL A 28 5.80 3.88 -0.02
C VAL A 28 5.44 4.35 1.39
N VAL A 29 5.83 5.58 1.71
CA VAL A 29 5.48 6.24 2.97
C VAL A 29 4.34 7.21 2.72
N VAL A 30 3.18 6.96 3.32
CA VAL A 30 2.06 7.90 3.23
C VAL A 30 2.31 9.03 4.23
N THR A 31 2.36 10.26 3.74
CA THR A 31 2.61 11.45 4.57
C THR A 31 1.33 12.20 4.92
N GLY A 32 0.24 11.98 4.17
CA GLY A 32 -1.06 12.58 4.46
C GLY A 32 -2.16 12.06 3.56
N VAL A 33 -3.41 12.20 4.01
CA VAL A 33 -4.61 11.98 3.19
C VAL A 33 -5.54 13.17 3.41
N LEU A 34 -6.11 13.70 2.34
CA LEU A 34 -6.96 14.90 2.33
C LEU A 34 -8.21 14.63 1.50
N ASP A 35 -9.35 15.17 1.93
CA ASP A 35 -10.53 15.30 1.09
C ASP A 35 -10.52 16.71 0.49
N TYR A 36 -10.41 16.79 -0.84
CA TYR A 36 -10.41 18.04 -1.57
C TYR A 36 -11.57 18.04 -2.56
N ASN A 37 -12.62 18.82 -2.27
CA ASN A 37 -13.83 18.92 -3.08
C ASN A 37 -14.57 17.58 -3.31
N GLY A 38 -14.58 16.69 -2.31
CA GLY A 38 -15.22 15.37 -2.41
C GLY A 38 -14.34 14.33 -3.10
N GLU A 39 -13.10 14.69 -3.43
CA GLU A 39 -12.09 13.78 -3.97
C GLU A 39 -11.04 13.47 -2.91
N LYS A 40 -10.83 12.19 -2.64
CA LYS A 40 -9.80 11.73 -1.70
C LYS A 40 -8.45 11.70 -2.38
N VAL A 41 -7.49 12.35 -1.75
CA VAL A 41 -6.12 12.52 -2.26
C VAL A 41 -5.14 12.07 -1.19
N ALA A 42 -4.13 11.30 -1.60
CA ALA A 42 -3.02 10.91 -0.74
C ALA A 42 -1.75 11.68 -1.11
N PHE A 43 -0.96 12.06 -0.12
CA PHE A 43 0.40 12.54 -0.28
C PHE A 43 1.34 11.43 0.16
N VAL A 44 2.25 11.03 -0.70
CA VAL A 44 3.19 9.93 -0.43
C VAL A 44 4.61 10.34 -0.76
N ASN A 45 5.56 9.86 0.04
CA ASN A 45 6.97 9.88 -0.28
C ASN A 45 7.36 8.52 -0.86
N VAL A 46 7.98 8.55 -2.04
CA VAL A 46 8.53 7.37 -2.71
C VAL A 46 10.05 7.38 -2.56
N PRO A 47 10.67 6.32 -1.99
CA PRO A 47 12.09 6.36 -1.64
C PRO A 47 13.03 6.49 -2.83
N TRP A 48 12.59 6.09 -4.03
CA TRP A 48 13.39 6.15 -5.26
C TRP A 48 13.36 7.50 -5.98
N ASP A 49 12.51 8.44 -5.58
CA ASP A 49 12.38 9.75 -6.24
C ASP A 49 12.50 10.93 -5.24
N SER A 50 12.68 10.63 -3.94
CA SER A 50 12.87 11.60 -2.85
C SER A 50 11.86 12.78 -2.84
N SER A 51 10.71 12.57 -3.48
CA SER A 51 9.73 13.60 -3.80
C SER A 51 8.37 13.20 -3.24
N VAL A 52 7.65 14.19 -2.70
CA VAL A 52 6.27 13.99 -2.27
C VAL A 52 5.37 14.04 -3.51
N ARG A 53 4.63 12.96 -3.74
CA ARG A 53 3.68 12.83 -4.85
C ARG A 53 2.26 12.91 -4.33
N ARG A 54 1.41 13.60 -5.08
CA ARG A 54 -0.03 13.65 -4.88
C ARG A 54 -0.68 12.56 -5.71
N LEU A 55 -1.41 11.65 -5.07
CA LEU A 55 -2.05 10.49 -5.69
C LEU A 55 -3.56 10.46 -5.47
N ARG A 56 -4.27 9.91 -6.45
CA ARG A 56 -5.70 9.61 -6.48
C ARG A 56 -5.91 8.12 -6.74
N VAL A 57 -7.12 7.64 -6.48
CA VAL A 57 -7.50 6.27 -6.87
C VAL A 57 -7.33 6.09 -8.38
N GLY A 58 -6.63 5.03 -8.78
CA GLY A 58 -6.29 4.74 -10.18
C GLY A 58 -4.92 5.26 -10.63
N ASP A 59 -4.27 6.14 -9.86
CA ASP A 59 -2.92 6.61 -10.18
C ASP A 59 -1.89 5.48 -10.10
N VAL A 60 -0.82 5.64 -10.87
CA VAL A 60 0.23 4.63 -11.03
C VAL A 60 1.59 5.25 -10.71
N LEU A 61 2.31 4.61 -9.80
CA LEU A 61 3.73 4.86 -9.56
C LEU A 61 4.55 3.83 -10.34
N VAL A 62 5.57 4.31 -11.04
CA VAL A 62 6.50 3.48 -11.78
C VAL A 62 7.90 3.70 -11.21
N ALA A 63 8.57 2.60 -10.85
CA ALA A 63 9.96 2.67 -10.40
C ALA A 63 10.88 3.13 -11.55
N PRO A 64 11.99 3.83 -11.28
CA PRO A 64 12.91 4.30 -12.32
C PRO A 64 13.49 3.17 -13.19
N SER A 65 13.58 1.95 -12.65
CA SER A 65 14.01 0.76 -13.38
C SER A 65 12.99 0.26 -14.42
N GLY A 66 11.72 0.68 -14.32
CA GLY A 66 10.63 0.22 -15.20
C GLY A 66 10.00 -1.12 -14.82
N ASP A 67 10.66 -1.92 -13.98
CA ASP A 67 10.21 -3.28 -13.62
C ASP A 67 9.12 -3.31 -12.54
N GLY A 68 8.81 -2.16 -11.96
CA GLY A 68 7.96 -2.01 -10.80
C GLY A 68 6.81 -1.04 -11.02
N ARG A 69 5.58 -1.53 -10.86
CA ARG A 69 4.35 -0.74 -11.01
C ARG A 69 3.47 -0.90 -9.77
N VAL A 70 3.20 0.22 -9.11
CA VAL A 70 2.30 0.28 -7.96
C VAL A 70 1.07 1.08 -8.35
N THR A 71 -0.13 0.52 -8.15
CA THR A 71 -1.40 1.19 -8.47
C THR A 71 -2.16 1.51 -7.20
N VAL A 72 -2.72 2.71 -7.10
CA VAL A 72 -3.58 3.12 -5.99
C VAL A 72 -4.98 2.55 -6.18
N LYS A 73 -5.44 1.71 -5.26
CA LYS A 73 -6.76 1.06 -5.35
C LYS A 73 -7.81 1.70 -4.47
N ASP A 74 -7.43 2.18 -3.30
CA ASP A 74 -8.34 2.83 -2.37
C ASP A 74 -7.60 3.85 -1.49
N ILE A 75 -8.33 4.88 -1.07
CA ILE A 75 -7.90 5.90 -0.12
C ILE A 75 -9.05 6.10 0.87
N ARG A 76 -8.76 5.95 2.16
CA ARG A 76 -9.77 6.07 3.22
C ARG A 76 -9.23 6.74 4.47
N PHE A 77 -10.08 7.49 5.16
CA PHE A 77 -9.77 8.08 6.46
C PHE A 77 -10.04 7.07 7.56
N LEU A 78 -9.19 7.05 8.58
CA LEU A 78 -9.46 6.32 9.82
C LEU A 78 -10.12 7.29 10.80
N GLU A 79 -11.39 7.07 11.11
CA GLU A 79 -12.05 7.82 12.18
C GLU A 79 -11.35 7.54 13.52
N GLY A 80 -11.16 8.57 14.36
CA GLY A 80 -11.05 8.33 15.80
C GLY A 80 -9.86 8.90 16.58
N THR A 81 -9.60 10.21 16.51
CA THR A 81 -9.06 10.93 17.67
C THR A 81 -9.55 12.37 17.61
N LYS A 82 -10.05 12.89 18.73
CA LYS A 82 -10.46 14.29 18.90
C LYS A 82 -9.72 14.84 20.10
N ILE A 83 -9.21 16.06 20.00
CA ILE A 83 -8.76 16.80 21.18
C ILE A 83 -9.78 17.88 21.51
N ALA A 84 -10.10 17.98 22.79
CA ALA A 84 -10.83 19.11 23.32
C ALA A 84 -9.80 20.12 23.83
N LEU A 85 -9.79 21.32 23.23
CA LEU A 85 -8.99 22.45 23.68
C LEU A 85 -9.92 23.45 24.38
N THR A 86 -9.50 23.97 25.52
CA THR A 86 -10.25 25.02 26.24
C THR A 86 -9.55 26.35 26.08
N GLU A 87 -10.24 27.32 25.46
CA GLU A 87 -9.75 28.69 25.25
C GLU A 87 -10.86 29.67 25.64
N GLY A 88 -10.55 30.63 26.53
CA GLY A 88 -11.52 31.65 26.95
C GLY A 88 -12.79 31.11 27.65
N GLY A 89 -12.73 29.93 28.27
CA GLY A 89 -13.88 29.29 28.90
C GLY A 89 -14.82 28.54 27.94
N GLN A 90 -14.49 28.46 26.65
CA GLN A 90 -15.19 27.63 25.68
C GLN A 90 -14.37 26.38 25.36
N THR A 91 -15.05 25.24 25.22
CA THR A 91 -14.44 23.98 24.79
C THR A 91 -14.61 23.82 23.29
N VAL A 92 -13.48 23.78 22.56
CA VAL A 92 -13.43 23.55 21.13
C VAL A 92 -12.95 22.12 20.90
N VAL A 93 -13.83 21.28 20.35
CA VAL A 93 -13.47 19.92 19.94
C VAL A 93 -12.89 19.98 18.53
N ARG A 94 -11.60 19.70 18.39
CA ARG A 94 -10.95 19.54 17.09
C ARG A 94 -10.72 18.04 16.81
N PRO A 95 -11.05 17.54 15.62
CA PRO A 95 -10.52 16.25 15.20
C PRO A 95 -8.99 16.35 15.19
N LEU A 96 -8.31 15.39 15.82
CA LEU A 96 -6.86 15.25 15.76
C LEU A 96 -6.43 14.55 14.46
N ASN A 97 -7.39 13.94 13.75
CA ASN A 97 -7.11 13.06 12.61
C ASN A 97 -7.32 13.77 11.26
N ASP A 98 -6.45 14.72 10.94
CA ASP A 98 -5.87 14.79 9.58
C ASP A 98 -4.66 13.83 9.45
N ALA A 99 -4.24 13.21 10.57
CA ALA A 99 -3.14 12.24 10.64
C ALA A 99 -3.58 10.77 10.49
N GLY A 100 -4.88 10.48 10.34
CA GLY A 100 -5.42 9.12 10.25
C GLY A 100 -5.93 8.80 8.85
N GLY A 101 -5.14 8.06 8.06
CA GLY A 101 -5.51 7.67 6.71
C GLY A 101 -4.80 6.40 6.27
N VAL A 102 -5.48 5.62 5.44
CA VAL A 102 -4.96 4.39 4.82
C VAL A 102 -4.99 4.56 3.32
N VAL A 103 -3.89 4.19 2.68
CA VAL A 103 -3.81 4.00 1.23
C VAL A 103 -3.64 2.52 0.95
N VAL A 104 -4.45 1.99 0.05
CA VAL A 104 -4.33 0.60 -0.42
C VAL A 104 -3.62 0.60 -1.76
N LEU A 105 -2.45 -0.01 -1.79
CA LEU A 105 -1.57 -0.11 -2.95
C LEU A 105 -1.60 -1.54 -3.49
N GLU A 106 -1.52 -1.69 -4.82
CA GLU A 106 -1.40 -2.99 -5.48
C GLU A 106 -0.09 -3.09 -6.25
N GLU A 107 0.62 -4.20 -6.06
CA GLU A 107 1.83 -4.58 -6.81
C GLU A 107 1.81 -6.10 -7.05
N TYR A 108 2.05 -6.53 -8.30
CA TYR A 108 1.96 -7.94 -8.74
C TYR A 108 0.66 -8.66 -8.33
N GLY A 109 -0.46 -7.92 -8.23
CA GLY A 109 -1.76 -8.45 -7.82
C GLY A 109 -1.94 -8.64 -6.31
N GLN A 110 -0.97 -8.23 -5.50
CA GLN A 110 -1.05 -8.26 -4.04
C GLN A 110 -1.41 -6.87 -3.49
N LEU A 111 -2.33 -6.82 -2.52
CA LEU A 111 -2.74 -5.58 -1.86
C LEU A 111 -1.87 -5.32 -0.62
N VAL A 112 -1.40 -4.08 -0.48
CA VAL A 112 -0.63 -3.59 0.66
C VAL A 112 -1.34 -2.37 1.24
N GLU A 113 -1.70 -2.42 2.51
CA GLU A 113 -2.23 -1.26 3.23
C GLU A 113 -1.08 -0.45 3.85
N ARG A 114 -1.10 0.87 3.67
CA ARG A 114 -0.14 1.80 4.29
C ARG A 114 -0.88 2.87 5.09
N ARG A 115 -0.50 3.05 6.36
CA ARG A 115 -1.01 4.14 7.21
C ARG A 115 -0.15 5.39 7.10
N ILE A 116 -0.75 6.56 7.32
CA ILE A 116 0.00 7.82 7.45
C ILE A 116 1.09 7.68 8.53
N GLY A 117 2.31 8.11 8.20
CA GLY A 117 3.45 8.12 9.13
C GLY A 117 4.10 6.76 9.36
N GLU A 118 3.57 5.70 8.78
CA GLU A 118 4.18 4.38 8.85
C GLU A 118 5.36 4.32 7.86
N ALA A 119 6.57 4.18 8.38
CA ALA A 119 7.76 3.83 7.62
C ALA A 119 8.14 2.40 7.99
N GLN A 120 8.47 1.54 7.01
CA GLN A 120 9.17 0.31 7.35
C GLN A 120 10.57 0.68 7.84
N THR A 121 10.90 0.33 9.08
CA THR A 121 12.28 0.02 9.44
C THR A 121 12.69 -1.17 8.60
N VAL A 122 13.45 -0.92 7.54
CA VAL A 122 14.09 -1.98 6.76
C VAL A 122 15.38 -2.30 7.50
N ASP A 123 15.34 -3.30 8.36
CA ASP A 123 16.53 -3.88 8.97
C ASP A 123 17.42 -4.38 7.82
N ALA A 124 18.75 -4.22 7.94
CA ALA A 124 19.74 -4.60 6.92
C ALA A 124 19.77 -6.12 6.59
N SER A 125 18.85 -6.91 7.15
CA SER A 125 18.65 -8.34 6.92
C SER A 125 17.35 -8.69 6.16
N GLY A 126 16.57 -7.71 5.70
CA GLY A 126 15.41 -7.97 4.84
C GLY A 126 14.29 -8.81 5.47
N THR A 127 14.17 -8.82 6.80
CA THR A 127 13.10 -9.52 7.51
C THR A 127 12.22 -8.49 8.22
N ALA A 128 10.97 -8.35 7.78
CA ALA A 128 10.01 -7.45 8.42
C ALA A 128 9.57 -8.02 9.78
N LYS A 129 9.67 -7.22 10.84
CA LYS A 129 9.09 -7.53 12.14
C LYS A 129 8.08 -6.44 12.50
N GLU A 130 6.80 -6.80 12.59
CA GLU A 130 5.75 -5.93 13.13
C GLU A 130 6.03 -5.67 14.62
N SER A 131 5.87 -4.42 15.05
CA SER A 131 5.88 -3.98 16.45
C SER A 131 4.48 -3.54 16.86
#